data_AF-A0A3D1ZBV2-F1
#
_entry.id   AF-A0A3D1ZBV2-F1
#
_cell.length_a   1.000
_cell.length_b   1.000
_cell.length_c   1.000
_cell.angle_alpha   90.00
_cell.angle_beta   90.00
_cell.angle_gamma   90.00
#
_symmetry.space_group_name_H-M   'P 1'
#
loop_
_entity.id
_entity.type
_entity.pdbx_description
1 polymer ?
#
loop_
_entity_poly.entity_id
_entity_poly.type
_entity_poly.pdbx_seq_one_letter_code
_entity_poly.pdbx_strand_id
1 'polypeptide(L)'
;PFRNFFNRPPYNTNLLFPKGRQIPESASDAANHPLFNLVDDIEVVNGSNTSQENSYASDVATALGFHGTGGSDVHSAHGLGKGVTIFNRDIKSESDLVQALKAKHYSPGFRDGSGNVHSLVDSP
;
A
#
# COMPACT_ATOMS: atom_id res chain seq x y z
N PRO A 1 -0.14 -4.40 -2.35
CA PRO A 1 0.20 -5.69 -3.03
C PRO A 1 -0.53 -6.95 -2.51
N PHE A 2 -1.15 -6.91 -1.33
CA PHE A 2 -1.77 -8.08 -0.68
C PHE A 2 -3.27 -8.26 -0.98
N ARG A 3 -3.74 -7.77 -2.14
CA ARG A 3 -5.15 -7.97 -2.53
C ARG A 3 -5.48 -9.46 -2.58
N ASN A 4 -6.64 -9.81 -2.03
CA ASN A 4 -7.17 -11.15 -1.89
C ASN A 4 -6.24 -12.13 -1.18
N PHE A 5 -5.34 -11.64 -0.33
CA PHE A 5 -4.42 -12.50 0.40
C PHE A 5 -5.16 -13.29 1.50
N PHE A 6 -6.12 -12.66 2.18
CA PHE A 6 -6.93 -13.31 3.22
C PHE A 6 -8.32 -13.75 2.73
N ASN A 7 -8.72 -13.37 1.52
CA ASN A 7 -10.05 -13.67 0.98
C ASN A 7 -10.15 -15.11 0.46
N ARG A 8 -11.30 -15.74 0.67
CA ARG A 8 -11.62 -17.11 0.19
C ARG A 8 -12.41 -17.06 -1.14
N PRO A 9 -12.52 -18.16 -1.91
CA PRO A 9 -13.28 -18.18 -3.17
C PRO A 9 -14.67 -17.53 -3.06
N PRO A 10 -15.17 -16.85 -4.12
CA PRO A 10 -14.73 -16.93 -5.52
C PRO A 10 -13.66 -15.90 -5.95
N TYR A 11 -13.06 -15.15 -5.02
CA TYR A 11 -12.11 -14.10 -5.37
C TYR A 11 -10.80 -14.64 -5.99
N ASN A 12 -10.19 -13.85 -6.87
CA ASN A 12 -8.88 -14.15 -7.49
C ASN A 12 -7.81 -14.32 -6.41
N THR A 13 -6.86 -15.23 -6.60
CA THR A 13 -5.76 -15.43 -5.66
C THR A 13 -4.82 -14.22 -5.66
N ASN A 14 -4.16 -13.99 -4.53
CA ASN A 14 -3.08 -13.01 -4.48
C ASN A 14 -1.99 -13.34 -5.52
N LEU A 15 -1.44 -12.31 -6.17
CA LEU A 15 -0.46 -12.47 -7.25
C LEU A 15 0.94 -12.81 -6.76
N LEU A 16 1.33 -12.33 -5.57
CA LEU A 16 2.63 -12.64 -4.97
C LEU A 16 2.63 -14.07 -4.43
N PHE A 17 1.51 -14.50 -3.84
CA PHE A 17 1.35 -15.80 -3.22
C PHE A 17 0.15 -16.55 -3.81
N PRO A 18 0.26 -17.03 -5.06
CA PRO A 18 -0.82 -17.78 -5.72
C PRO A 18 -1.07 -19.12 -5.03
N LYS A 19 -2.29 -19.66 -5.19
CA LYS A 19 -2.66 -20.99 -4.66
C LYS A 19 -1.66 -22.06 -5.06
N GLY A 20 -1.30 -22.93 -4.12
CA GLY A 20 -0.37 -24.04 -4.33
C GLY A 20 1.10 -23.68 -4.11
N ARG A 21 1.42 -22.42 -3.80
CA ARG A 21 2.72 -22.04 -3.23
C ARG A 21 2.63 -21.89 -1.71
N GLN A 22 3.80 -21.90 -1.07
CA GLN A 22 3.93 -21.63 0.37
C GLN A 22 3.38 -20.24 0.66
N ILE A 23 2.35 -20.19 1.51
CA ILE A 23 1.79 -18.96 2.04
C ILE A 23 2.70 -18.54 3.21
N PRO A 24 3.15 -17.28 3.27
CA PRO A 24 3.98 -16.82 4.36
C PRO A 24 3.21 -16.87 5.68
N GLU A 25 3.87 -17.33 6.75
CA GLU A 25 3.26 -17.47 8.09
C GLU A 25 3.20 -16.12 8.83
N SER A 26 4.10 -15.20 8.47
CA SER A 26 4.19 -13.86 9.05
C SER A 26 4.47 -12.78 7.98
N ALA A 27 4.40 -11.51 8.36
CA ALA A 27 4.81 -10.39 7.50
C ALA A 27 6.31 -10.45 7.18
N SER A 28 7.15 -10.81 8.15
CA SER A 28 8.59 -11.00 7.95
C SER A 28 8.89 -12.13 6.96
N ASP A 29 8.10 -13.21 6.96
CA ASP A 29 8.25 -14.27 5.96
C ASP A 29 7.86 -13.78 4.56
N ALA A 30 6.78 -13.00 4.46
CA ALA A 30 6.36 -12.40 3.19
C ALA A 30 7.41 -11.41 2.65
N ALA A 31 8.08 -10.66 3.52
CA ALA A 31 9.14 -9.72 3.17
C ALA A 31 10.30 -10.38 2.41
N ASN A 32 10.53 -11.69 2.59
CA ASN A 32 11.56 -12.42 1.86
C ASN A 32 11.21 -12.68 0.38
N HIS A 33 10.01 -12.28 -0.09
CA HIS A 33 9.62 -12.48 -1.48
C HIS A 33 10.54 -11.68 -2.42
N PRO A 34 11.19 -12.30 -3.45
CA PRO A 34 12.20 -11.65 -4.28
C PRO A 34 11.77 -10.36 -4.99
N LEU A 35 10.47 -10.18 -5.23
CA LEU A 35 9.91 -8.95 -5.80
C LEU A 35 10.28 -7.70 -4.98
N PHE A 36 10.40 -7.82 -3.65
CA PHE A 36 10.73 -6.68 -2.81
C PHE A 36 12.16 -6.18 -2.99
N ASN A 37 13.05 -6.94 -3.67
CA ASN A 37 14.37 -6.47 -4.08
C ASN A 37 14.33 -5.55 -5.31
N LEU A 38 13.16 -5.36 -5.93
CA LEU A 38 12.99 -4.62 -7.19
C LEU A 38 12.21 -3.30 -7.02
N VAL A 39 11.77 -2.98 -5.80
CA VAL A 39 10.92 -1.82 -5.51
C VAL A 39 11.46 -1.09 -4.30
N ASP A 40 11.22 0.22 -4.25
CA ASP A 40 11.65 1.07 -3.13
C ASP A 40 10.58 1.24 -2.06
N ASP A 41 9.30 0.93 -2.36
CA ASP A 41 8.14 1.19 -1.51
C ASP A 41 7.04 0.15 -1.69
N ILE A 42 6.13 0.10 -0.71
CA ILE A 42 4.92 -0.71 -0.75
C ILE A 42 3.68 0.18 -0.66
N GLU A 43 2.66 -0.09 -1.47
CA GLU A 43 1.32 0.48 -1.22
C GLU A 43 0.69 -0.20 0.00
N VAL A 44 0.62 0.54 1.11
CA VAL A 44 0.08 0.08 2.41
C VAL A 44 -1.34 0.58 2.65
N VAL A 45 -1.78 1.59 1.89
CA VAL A 45 -3.17 2.08 1.88
C VAL A 45 -3.75 1.92 0.49
N ASN A 46 -4.42 0.79 0.24
CA ASN A 46 -5.20 0.60 -0.97
C ASN A 46 -6.70 0.70 -0.66
N GLY A 47 -7.40 1.63 -1.32
CA GLY A 47 -8.83 1.91 -1.09
C GLY A 47 -9.77 0.75 -1.42
N SER A 48 -9.33 -0.17 -2.28
CA SER A 48 -10.08 -1.34 -2.72
C SER A 48 -9.60 -2.65 -2.05
N ASN A 49 -8.66 -2.55 -1.10
CA ASN A 49 -8.28 -3.65 -0.21
C ASN A 49 -9.04 -3.58 1.13
N THR A 50 -9.07 -4.71 1.83
CA THR A 50 -9.57 -4.79 3.21
C THR A 50 -8.60 -4.17 4.20
N SER A 51 -9.09 -3.78 5.38
CA SER A 51 -8.21 -3.26 6.45
C SER A 51 -7.15 -4.27 6.87
N GLN A 52 -7.47 -5.57 6.89
CA GLN A 52 -6.51 -6.63 7.23
C GLN A 52 -5.36 -6.71 6.20
N GLU A 53 -5.67 -6.57 4.91
CA GLU A 53 -4.65 -6.57 3.86
C GLU A 53 -3.77 -5.32 3.89
N ASN A 54 -4.35 -4.16 4.22
CA ASN A 54 -3.61 -2.91 4.37
C ASN A 54 -2.70 -2.95 5.62
N SER A 55 -3.19 -3.47 6.75
CA SER A 55 -2.35 -3.70 7.94
C SER A 55 -1.21 -4.66 7.64
N TYR A 56 -1.49 -5.78 6.98
CA TYR A 56 -0.44 -6.73 6.59
C TYR A 56 0.57 -6.13 5.62
N ALA A 57 0.13 -5.27 4.69
CA ALA A 57 1.03 -4.51 3.83
C ALA A 57 1.96 -3.58 4.63
N SER A 58 1.41 -2.91 5.64
CA SER A 58 2.16 -2.03 6.56
C SER A 58 3.19 -2.82 7.37
N ASP A 59 2.83 -4.00 7.88
CA ASP A 59 3.74 -4.86 8.64
C ASP A 59 4.91 -5.34 7.76
N VAL A 60 4.63 -5.69 6.49
CA VAL A 60 5.66 -6.10 5.53
C VAL A 60 6.58 -4.93 5.17
N ALA A 61 6.02 -3.73 4.96
CA ALA A 61 6.82 -2.52 4.71
C ALA A 61 7.75 -2.21 5.90
N THR A 62 7.22 -2.32 7.12
CA THR A 62 8.00 -2.14 8.36
C THR A 62 9.13 -3.16 8.45
N ALA A 63 8.86 -4.44 8.17
CA ALA A 63 9.87 -5.49 8.19
C ALA A 63 11.00 -5.28 7.16
N LEU A 64 10.71 -4.59 6.05
CA LEU A 64 11.68 -4.24 5.01
C LEU A 64 12.39 -2.89 5.26
N GLY A 65 11.93 -2.09 6.22
CA GLY A 65 12.36 -0.70 6.38
C GLY A 65 11.95 0.19 5.19
N PHE A 66 10.84 -0.14 4.54
CA PHE A 66 10.31 0.59 3.37
C PHE A 66 9.30 1.64 3.81
N HIS A 67 9.15 2.70 3.01
CA HIS A 67 8.04 3.63 3.18
C HIS A 67 6.74 3.09 2.58
N GLY A 68 5.64 3.56 3.13
CA GLY A 68 4.30 3.25 2.66
C GLY A 68 3.76 4.31 1.70
N THR A 69 3.09 3.85 0.64
CA THR A 69 2.27 4.73 -0.23
C THR A 69 0.79 4.38 -0.12
N GLY A 70 -0.06 5.27 -0.60
CA GLY A 70 -1.50 5.06 -0.66
C GLY A 70 -2.14 5.45 -1.99
N GLY A 71 -3.17 4.70 -2.37
CA GLY A 71 -3.91 4.85 -3.61
C GLY A 71 -5.36 4.38 -3.48
N SER A 72 -6.26 5.01 -4.23
CA SER A 72 -7.69 4.69 -4.14
C SER A 72 -8.06 3.40 -4.85
N ASP A 73 -7.32 3.04 -5.91
CA ASP A 73 -7.59 1.91 -6.80
C ASP A 73 -9.07 1.83 -7.21
N VAL A 74 -9.62 2.99 -7.54
CA VAL A 74 -11.05 3.17 -7.76
C VAL A 74 -11.42 2.95 -9.23
N HIS A 75 -12.52 2.22 -9.44
CA HIS A 75 -13.09 1.97 -10.77
C HIS A 75 -14.46 2.66 -10.95
N SER A 76 -14.87 3.50 -10.01
CA SER A 76 -16.09 4.31 -10.02
C SER A 76 -15.90 5.62 -9.24
N ALA A 77 -16.80 6.60 -9.39
CA ALA A 77 -16.66 7.86 -8.66
C ALA A 77 -16.77 7.72 -7.12
N HIS A 78 -17.44 6.66 -6.63
CA HIS A 78 -17.77 6.52 -5.20
C HIS A 78 -16.57 6.24 -4.28
N GLY A 79 -15.46 5.72 -4.80
CA GLY A 79 -14.25 5.48 -4.00
C GLY A 79 -13.10 6.45 -4.28
N LEU A 80 -13.36 7.53 -5.02
CA LEU A 80 -12.33 8.47 -5.43
C LEU A 80 -11.62 9.08 -4.22
N GLY A 81 -10.29 8.91 -4.18
CA GLY A 81 -9.43 9.41 -3.12
C GLY A 81 -9.55 8.65 -1.79
N LYS A 82 -10.20 7.49 -1.73
CA LYS A 82 -10.33 6.71 -0.48
C LYS A 82 -8.97 6.37 0.14
N GLY A 83 -7.98 6.02 -0.68
CA GLY A 83 -6.57 5.93 -0.30
C GLY A 83 -5.75 6.99 -1.05
N VAL A 84 -4.77 7.59 -0.38
CA VAL A 84 -3.94 8.69 -0.91
C VAL A 84 -2.50 8.61 -0.40
N THR A 85 -1.59 9.21 -1.15
CA THR A 85 -0.24 9.56 -0.71
C THR A 85 -0.19 11.07 -0.47
N ILE A 86 0.21 11.47 0.73
CA ILE A 86 0.21 12.86 1.19
C ILE A 86 1.63 13.39 1.08
N PHE A 87 1.85 14.37 0.21
CA PHE A 87 3.15 15.02 0.06
C PHE A 87 3.23 16.28 0.92
N ASN A 88 4.39 16.52 1.54
CA ASN A 88 4.64 17.74 2.33
C ASN A 88 4.97 18.98 1.47
N ARG A 89 4.82 18.86 0.15
CA ARG A 89 5.06 19.89 -0.85
C ARG A 89 4.05 19.78 -1.98
N ASP A 90 3.85 20.88 -2.69
CA ASP A 90 3.09 20.85 -3.94
C ASP A 90 3.79 20.00 -4.99
N ILE A 91 3.01 19.14 -5.66
CA ILE A 91 3.44 18.36 -6.82
C ILE A 91 2.80 18.98 -8.05
N LYS A 92 3.59 19.66 -8.88
CA LYS A 92 3.10 20.40 -10.07
C LYS A 92 3.54 19.76 -11.39
N SER A 93 4.40 18.75 -11.32
CA SER A 93 4.93 18.01 -12.46
C SER A 93 5.25 16.57 -12.08
N GLU A 94 5.44 15.72 -13.08
CA GLU A 94 5.95 14.36 -12.90
C GLU A 94 7.35 14.37 -12.24
N SER A 95 8.20 15.33 -12.61
CA SER A 95 9.53 15.47 -12.01
C SER A 95 9.45 15.78 -10.51
N ASP A 96 8.52 16.65 -10.10
CA ASP A 96 8.28 16.93 -8.68
C ASP A 96 7.84 15.68 -7.93
N LEU A 97 6.95 14.88 -8.54
CA LEU A 97 6.47 13.63 -7.97
C LEU A 97 7.62 12.65 -7.75
N VAL A 98 8.43 12.41 -8.78
CA VAL A 98 9.59 11.50 -8.70
C VAL A 98 10.58 11.98 -7.64
N GLN A 99 10.85 13.28 -7.56
CA GLN A 99 11.75 13.84 -6.55
C GLN A 99 11.21 13.65 -5.13
N ALA A 100 9.90 13.91 -4.92
CA ALA A 100 9.27 13.74 -3.61
C ALA A 100 9.24 12.27 -3.17
N LEU A 101 8.98 11.34 -4.11
CA LEU A 101 9.06 9.91 -3.88
C LEU A 101 10.49 9.46 -3.53
N LYS A 102 11.49 9.91 -4.28
CA LYS A 102 12.91 9.58 -3.99
C LYS A 102 13.39 10.16 -2.66
N ALA A 103 12.88 11.33 -2.27
CA ALA A 103 13.21 11.96 -0.99
C ALA A 103 12.51 11.33 0.21
N LYS A 104 11.57 10.39 0.00
CA LYS A 104 10.79 9.76 1.08
C LYS A 104 10.04 10.76 1.97
N HIS A 105 9.59 11.86 1.37
CA HIS A 105 8.92 12.97 2.06
C HIS A 105 7.40 12.94 1.81
N TYR A 106 6.78 11.83 2.21
CA TYR A 106 5.35 11.61 2.08
C TYR A 106 4.86 10.61 3.14
N SER A 107 3.55 10.53 3.30
CA SER A 107 2.92 9.53 4.14
C SER A 107 1.67 8.96 3.46
N PRO A 108 1.33 7.68 3.71
CA PRO A 108 0.09 7.10 3.20
C PRO A 108 -1.10 7.53 4.07
N GLY A 109 -2.30 7.59 3.50
CA GLY A 109 -3.48 7.97 4.28
C GLY A 109 -4.82 7.59 3.65
N PHE A 110 -5.88 7.67 4.44
CA PHE A 110 -7.26 7.46 4.00
C PHE A 110 -8.05 8.77 3.99
N ARG A 111 -8.92 8.93 3.00
CA ARG A 111 -9.94 9.99 2.99
C ARG A 111 -11.26 9.46 3.52
N ASP A 112 -11.85 10.15 4.47
CA ASP A 112 -13.17 9.81 5.02
C ASP A 112 -14.33 10.34 4.13
N GLY A 113 -15.56 9.98 4.50
CA GLY A 113 -16.77 10.41 3.78
C GLY A 113 -17.04 11.92 3.85
N SER A 114 -16.43 12.64 4.79
CA SER A 114 -16.50 14.10 4.91
C SER A 114 -15.42 14.80 4.07
N GLY A 115 -14.47 14.04 3.52
CA GLY A 115 -13.38 14.53 2.70
C GLY A 115 -12.11 14.86 3.45
N ASN A 116 -12.04 14.60 4.76
CA ASN A 116 -10.81 14.79 5.53
C ASN A 116 -9.85 13.65 5.24
N VAL A 117 -8.55 13.97 5.24
CA VAL A 117 -7.47 13.00 5.02
C VAL A 117 -6.80 12.69 6.36
N HIS A 118 -6.69 11.40 6.66
CA HIS A 118 -6.06 10.86 7.84
C HIS A 118 -4.80 10.12 7.44
N SER A 119 -3.63 10.66 7.78
CA SER A 119 -2.36 9.99 7.56
C SER A 119 -2.25 8.77 8.47
N LEU A 120 -1.76 7.66 7.93
CA LEU A 120 -1.04 6.70 8.74
C LEU A 120 0.31 7.35 9.04
N VAL A 121 0.66 7.47 10.32
CA VAL A 121 1.99 7.93 10.70
C VAL A 121 2.90 6.72 10.53
N ASP A 122 3.89 6.81 9.65
CA ASP A 122 4.92 5.78 9.53
C ASP A 122 5.52 5.57 10.92
N SER A 123 5.49 4.33 11.42
CA SER A 123 6.35 3.99 12.56
C SER A 123 7.78 4.05 12.04
N PRO A 124 8.67 4.86 12.65
CA PRO A 124 10.05 4.99 12.22
C PRO A 124 10.83 3.69 12.35
#